data_AF-A0AAJ0CPC8-F1
#
_entry.id   AF-A0AAJ0CPC8-F1
#
_cell.length_a   1.000
_cell.length_b   1.000
_cell.length_c   1.000
_cell.angle_alpha   90.00
_cell.angle_beta   90.00
_cell.angle_gamma   90.00
#
_symmetry.space_group_name_H-M   'P 1'
#
loop_
_entity.id
_entity.type
_entity.pdbx_description
1 polymer ?
#
loop_
_entity_poly.entity_id
_entity_poly.type
_entity_poly.pdbx_seq_one_letter_code
_entity_poly.pdbx_strand_id
1 'polypeptide(L)'
;MHKGVGVLSAIQSLAGAYIYDYRPLEAIRTRVTPRFRVAEKRLATLLNDPFTRQDEAKASEFITIAVILSMQDIVLTERRRKNPHTPRWLECFLCCEQFLEAIDDGSRFWKPSIVSMSSLRISQTVIVGCGIILAQLMSPLPDPKEFNFQKEASRFGWLLYGTKDNMHQVHGGCGFSRKVLHILSQITFCAARLEQHKESPVMPITADCLHKKLLGIRQWSPKTEDWTETMGWESAKASPPVISWVREQSEGYIICENPIMTDVTAEAWRIAAILYLMCRLLRLPRNHEEVVSHVDDLARCIMIMPTSGPQFTAEAPLFPVFLLGILATNSGHRAVSRNWFDQVVQTPSVPPLYKTLKNIWSWIDDEIPLQAQADLVTEPSIHLRSQ
;
A
#
# COMPACT_ATOMS: atom_id res chain seq x y z
N MET A 1 -8.90 21.24 -8.81
CA MET A 1 -7.44 21.40 -9.09
C MET A 1 -6.92 22.62 -8.36
N HIS A 2 -5.86 22.49 -7.55
CA HIS A 2 -5.13 23.66 -7.03
C HIS A 2 -4.65 24.52 -8.21
N LYS A 3 -5.00 25.81 -8.22
CA LYS A 3 -4.57 26.78 -9.24
C LYS A 3 -3.14 27.31 -9.01
N GLY A 4 -2.42 26.75 -8.04
CA GLY A 4 -1.09 27.20 -7.63
C GLY A 4 -0.03 26.88 -8.68
N VAL A 5 0.80 27.88 -9.01
CA VAL A 5 1.90 27.76 -9.98
C VAL A 5 2.88 26.64 -9.59
N GLY A 6 3.11 26.42 -8.29
CA GLY A 6 3.96 25.34 -7.80
C GLY A 6 3.41 23.95 -8.10
N VAL A 7 2.13 23.71 -7.80
CA VAL A 7 1.45 22.42 -8.08
C VAL A 7 1.43 22.14 -9.58
N LEU A 8 1.05 23.13 -10.40
CA LEU A 8 1.06 22.96 -11.86
C LEU A 8 2.45 22.62 -12.38
N SER A 9 3.49 23.30 -11.86
CA SER A 9 4.87 23.04 -12.26
C SER A 9 5.35 21.65 -11.82
N ALA A 10 4.91 21.16 -10.65
CA ALA A 10 5.20 19.80 -10.19
C ALA A 10 4.56 18.76 -11.12
N ILE A 11 3.28 18.94 -11.47
CA ILE A 11 2.56 18.04 -12.41
C ILE A 11 3.27 18.01 -13.77
N GLN A 12 3.57 19.20 -14.32
CA GLN A 12 4.27 19.31 -15.61
C GLN A 12 5.67 18.70 -15.57
N SER A 13 6.37 18.83 -14.44
CA SER A 13 7.67 18.21 -14.21
C SER A 13 7.58 16.68 -14.26
N LEU A 14 6.67 16.09 -13.47
CA LEU A 14 6.48 14.64 -13.40
C LEU A 14 6.01 14.07 -14.74
N ALA A 15 4.98 14.65 -15.36
CA ALA A 15 4.50 14.22 -16.67
C ALA A 15 5.60 14.31 -17.73
N GLY A 16 6.38 15.38 -17.71
CA GLY A 16 7.51 15.56 -18.60
C GLY A 16 8.63 14.54 -18.41
N ALA A 17 8.88 14.09 -17.18
CA ALA A 17 9.82 13.00 -16.90
C ALA A 17 9.36 11.69 -17.54
N TYR A 18 8.08 11.32 -17.36
CA TYR A 18 7.53 10.13 -18.02
C TYR A 18 7.61 10.22 -19.55
N ILE A 19 7.25 11.36 -20.14
CA ILE A 19 7.35 11.52 -21.60
C ILE A 19 8.82 11.38 -22.06
N TYR A 20 9.77 11.93 -21.29
CA TYR A 20 11.19 11.83 -21.60
C TYR A 20 11.70 10.38 -21.53
N ASP A 21 11.22 9.57 -20.58
CA ASP A 21 11.59 8.15 -20.46
C ASP A 21 11.18 7.34 -21.70
N TYR A 22 10.02 7.65 -22.30
CA TYR A 22 9.57 7.02 -23.55
C TYR A 22 10.18 7.65 -24.82
N ARG A 23 10.50 8.95 -24.77
CA ARG A 23 11.00 9.75 -25.90
C ARG A 23 12.11 10.70 -25.39
N PRO A 24 13.37 10.27 -25.32
CA PRO A 24 14.46 11.05 -24.71
C PRO A 24 14.96 12.18 -25.62
N LEU A 25 14.11 13.18 -25.86
CA LEU A 25 14.43 14.36 -26.67
C LEU A 25 14.90 15.51 -25.79
N GLU A 26 16.02 16.14 -26.17
CA GLU A 26 16.60 17.27 -25.45
C GLU A 26 15.63 18.44 -25.26
N ALA A 27 14.74 18.66 -26.25
CA ALA A 27 13.69 19.66 -26.18
C ALA A 27 12.72 19.43 -25.01
N ILE A 28 12.42 18.17 -24.67
CA ILE A 28 11.58 17.83 -23.50
C ILE A 28 12.35 18.17 -22.23
N ARG A 29 13.60 17.71 -22.10
CA ARG A 29 14.46 18.01 -20.93
C ARG A 29 14.56 19.51 -20.65
N THR A 30 14.77 20.30 -21.71
CA THR A 30 14.88 21.77 -21.63
C THR A 30 13.58 22.44 -21.17
N ARG A 31 12.41 21.87 -21.50
CA ARG A 31 11.10 22.37 -21.05
C ARG A 31 10.73 21.93 -19.64
N VAL A 32 11.14 20.72 -19.24
CA VAL A 32 10.78 20.09 -17.97
C VAL A 32 11.64 20.61 -16.81
N THR A 33 12.93 20.81 -17.03
CA THR A 33 13.88 21.23 -15.99
C THR A 33 13.50 22.55 -15.30
N PRO A 34 13.08 23.61 -16.02
CA PRO A 34 12.60 24.83 -15.37
C PRO A 34 11.34 24.62 -14.51
N ARG A 35 10.44 23.72 -14.91
CA ARG A 35 9.21 23.42 -14.15
C ARG A 35 9.54 22.73 -12.83
N PHE A 36 10.49 21.79 -12.85
CA PHE A 36 11.03 21.19 -11.62
C PHE A 36 11.54 22.27 -10.66
N ARG A 37 12.38 23.19 -11.14
CA ARG A 37 12.97 24.27 -10.31
C ARG A 37 11.91 25.18 -9.71
N VAL A 38 10.84 25.50 -10.45
CA VAL A 38 9.72 26.30 -9.93
C VAL A 38 8.97 25.56 -8.82
N ALA A 39 8.69 24.28 -9.01
CA ALA A 39 8.04 23.44 -8.00
C ALA A 39 8.91 23.30 -6.75
N GLU A 40 10.19 23.01 -6.91
CA GLU A 40 11.18 22.90 -5.83
C GLU A 40 11.29 24.21 -5.04
N LYS A 41 11.39 25.36 -5.72
CA LYS A 41 11.44 26.67 -5.06
C LYS A 41 10.18 26.95 -4.24
N ARG A 42 8.99 26.60 -4.77
CA ARG A 42 7.73 26.75 -4.03
C ARG A 42 7.68 25.83 -2.83
N LEU A 43 8.08 24.57 -2.99
CA LEU A 43 8.16 23.60 -1.90
C LEU A 43 9.08 24.10 -0.78
N ALA A 44 10.27 24.59 -1.13
CA ALA A 44 11.22 25.15 -0.16
C ALA A 44 10.66 26.39 0.55
N THR A 45 9.90 27.24 -0.16
CA THR A 45 9.26 28.41 0.45
C THR A 45 8.21 27.98 1.48
N LEU A 46 7.36 27.01 1.14
CA LEU A 46 6.34 26.47 2.04
C LEU A 46 6.97 25.75 3.25
N LEU A 47 8.05 25.00 3.02
CA LEU A 47 8.77 24.29 4.09
C LEU A 47 9.36 25.24 5.14
N ASN A 48 9.89 26.39 4.69
CA ASN A 48 10.55 27.36 5.56
C ASN A 48 9.60 28.42 6.14
N ASP A 49 8.33 28.48 5.69
CA ASP A 49 7.31 29.35 6.27
C ASP A 49 6.71 28.70 7.53
N PRO A 50 6.92 29.27 8.74
CA PRO A 50 6.44 28.69 9.99
C PRO A 50 4.90 28.62 10.06
N PHE A 51 4.20 29.43 9.27
CA PHE A 51 2.73 29.47 9.24
C PHE A 51 2.13 28.40 8.31
N THR A 52 2.92 27.75 7.45
CA THR A 52 2.40 26.72 6.52
C THR A 52 1.70 25.59 7.27
N ARG A 53 2.21 25.20 8.44
CA ARG A 53 1.63 24.13 9.26
C ARG A 53 0.31 24.50 9.95
N GLN A 54 -0.03 25.78 10.01
CA GLN A 54 -1.23 26.29 10.68
C GLN A 54 -2.34 26.63 9.67
N ASP A 55 -2.03 26.61 8.38
CA ASP A 55 -2.93 26.98 7.29
C ASP A 55 -3.20 25.74 6.43
N GLU A 56 -4.45 25.27 6.45
CA GLU A 56 -4.86 24.07 5.72
C GLU A 56 -4.56 24.17 4.22
N ALA A 57 -4.77 25.35 3.62
CA ALA A 57 -4.55 25.54 2.18
C ALA A 57 -3.07 25.51 1.83
N LYS A 58 -2.20 26.13 2.64
CA LYS A 58 -0.74 26.09 2.45
C LYS A 58 -0.15 24.71 2.72
N ALA A 59 -0.58 24.03 3.79
CA ALA A 59 -0.17 22.66 4.10
C ALA A 59 -0.63 21.69 2.99
N SER A 60 -1.85 21.84 2.50
CA SER A 60 -2.37 21.08 1.36
C SER A 60 -1.54 21.33 0.09
N GLU A 61 -1.20 22.58 -0.22
CA GLU A 61 -0.30 22.89 -1.35
C GLU A 61 1.08 22.24 -1.18
N PHE A 62 1.66 22.33 0.03
CA PHE A 62 2.94 21.69 0.36
C PHE A 62 2.89 20.18 0.11
N ILE A 63 1.91 19.50 0.69
CA ILE A 63 1.76 18.03 0.58
C ILE A 63 1.59 17.64 -0.89
N THR A 64 0.77 18.36 -1.66
CA THR A 64 0.57 18.05 -3.08
C THR A 64 1.87 18.19 -3.88
N ILE A 65 2.63 19.26 -3.70
CA ILE A 65 3.92 19.43 -4.41
C ILE A 65 4.90 18.35 -3.97
N ALA A 66 5.04 18.13 -2.66
CA ALA A 66 5.93 17.17 -2.05
C ALA A 66 5.69 15.73 -2.56
N VAL A 67 4.43 15.29 -2.60
CA VAL A 67 4.05 13.97 -3.13
C VAL A 67 4.43 13.85 -4.60
N ILE A 68 4.11 14.84 -5.43
CA ILE A 68 4.39 14.78 -6.88
C ILE A 68 5.90 14.72 -7.14
N LEU A 69 6.71 15.53 -6.43
CA LEU A 69 8.16 15.49 -6.56
C LEU A 69 8.75 14.19 -5.99
N SER A 70 8.15 13.62 -4.95
CA SER A 70 8.53 12.30 -4.42
C SER A 70 8.30 11.19 -5.43
N MET A 71 7.20 11.25 -6.20
CA MET A 71 6.95 10.31 -7.30
C MET A 71 8.04 10.39 -8.38
N GLN A 72 8.60 11.58 -8.66
CA GLN A 72 9.76 11.68 -9.56
C GLN A 72 10.98 10.93 -9.01
N ASP A 73 11.28 11.05 -7.72
CA ASP A 73 12.40 10.33 -7.08
C ASP A 73 12.17 8.81 -7.05
N ILE A 74 10.91 8.36 -6.99
CA ILE A 74 10.55 6.94 -7.09
C ILE A 74 10.83 6.40 -8.50
N VAL A 75 10.45 7.12 -9.56
CA VAL A 75 10.61 6.62 -10.95
C VAL A 75 12.02 6.79 -11.51
N LEU A 76 12.73 7.86 -11.11
CA LEU A 76 14.11 8.12 -11.53
C LEU A 76 15.09 7.30 -10.69
N THR A 77 15.09 5.98 -10.92
CA THR A 77 15.81 5.02 -10.09
C THR A 77 17.33 5.25 -10.05
N GLU A 78 17.89 5.87 -11.08
CA GLU A 78 19.29 6.24 -11.19
C GLU A 78 19.71 7.36 -10.22
N ARG A 79 18.75 8.11 -9.68
CA ARG A 79 18.98 9.19 -8.71
C ARG A 79 18.80 8.76 -7.26
N ARG A 80 18.38 7.52 -7.03
CA ARG A 80 18.14 6.99 -5.69
C ARG A 80 19.43 7.03 -4.88
N ARG A 81 19.31 7.48 -3.64
CA ARG A 81 20.40 7.37 -2.67
C ARG A 81 20.72 5.88 -2.44
N LYS A 82 22.00 5.58 -2.30
CA LYS A 82 22.48 4.22 -1.98
C LYS A 82 22.41 3.98 -0.48
N ASN A 83 22.27 2.73 -0.08
CA ASN A 83 22.43 2.29 1.31
C ASN A 83 23.77 2.84 1.87
N PRO A 84 23.81 3.40 3.10
CA PRO A 84 22.80 3.32 4.17
C PRO A 84 21.80 4.48 4.24
N HIS A 85 21.78 5.37 3.25
CA HIS A 85 20.93 6.56 3.32
C HIS A 85 19.44 6.26 3.08
N THR A 86 18.58 6.92 3.85
CA THR A 86 17.13 6.91 3.64
C THR A 86 16.78 7.49 2.25
N PRO A 87 15.86 6.88 1.50
CA PRO A 87 15.39 7.43 0.23
C PRO A 87 14.76 8.82 0.40
N ARG A 88 15.00 9.73 -0.54
CA ARG A 88 14.48 11.12 -0.47
C ARG A 88 12.95 11.15 -0.49
N TRP A 89 12.34 10.31 -1.33
CA TRP A 89 10.88 10.19 -1.36
C TRP A 89 10.32 9.86 0.04
N LEU A 90 10.95 8.93 0.78
CA LEU A 90 10.47 8.54 2.10
C LEU A 90 10.61 9.67 3.13
N GLU A 91 11.73 10.39 3.14
CA GLU A 91 11.90 11.59 3.98
C GLU A 91 10.82 12.64 3.70
N CYS A 92 10.51 12.84 2.41
CA CYS A 92 9.49 13.79 1.99
C CYS A 92 8.08 13.37 2.42
N PHE A 93 7.74 12.07 2.30
CA PHE A 93 6.48 11.54 2.81
C PHE A 93 6.35 11.65 4.33
N LEU A 94 7.42 11.36 5.09
CA LEU A 94 7.44 11.57 6.55
C LEU A 94 7.23 13.05 6.91
N CYS A 95 7.77 13.97 6.12
CA CYS A 95 7.49 15.39 6.28
C CYS A 95 6.00 15.70 5.99
N CYS A 96 5.44 15.15 4.91
CA CYS A 96 4.01 15.32 4.58
C CYS A 96 3.10 14.82 5.71
N GLU A 97 3.44 13.71 6.35
CA GLU A 97 2.71 13.20 7.52
C GLU A 97 2.67 14.23 8.65
N GLN A 98 3.79 14.89 8.97
CA GLN A 98 3.83 15.93 10.00
C GLN A 98 2.91 17.12 9.64
N PHE A 99 2.83 17.47 8.35
CA PHE A 99 1.91 18.50 7.90
C PHE A 99 0.45 18.04 7.95
N LEU A 100 0.16 16.78 7.60
CA LEU A 100 -1.19 16.20 7.73
C LEU A 100 -1.66 16.23 9.18
N GLU A 101 -0.79 15.85 10.12
CA GLU A 101 -1.04 15.85 11.57
C GLU A 101 -1.19 17.26 12.13
N ALA A 102 -0.42 18.24 11.65
CA ALA A 102 -0.50 19.62 12.14
C ALA A 102 -1.82 20.31 11.80
N ILE A 103 -2.43 19.97 10.65
CA ILE A 103 -3.75 20.49 10.23
C ILE A 103 -4.87 19.51 10.52
N ASP A 104 -4.61 18.50 11.36
CA ASP A 104 -5.61 17.57 11.80
C ASP A 104 -6.46 18.20 12.93
N ASP A 105 -7.77 18.27 12.72
CA ASP A 105 -8.70 18.80 13.72
C ASP A 105 -8.99 17.82 14.88
N GLY A 106 -8.44 16.61 14.82
CA GLY A 106 -8.55 15.60 15.85
C GLY A 106 -9.95 14.98 15.98
N SER A 107 -10.83 15.14 14.98
CA SER A 107 -12.17 14.57 14.95
C SER A 107 -12.16 13.06 14.64
N ARG A 108 -11.64 12.27 15.59
CA ARG A 108 -11.37 10.83 15.44
C ARG A 108 -12.59 9.92 15.29
N PHE A 109 -13.79 10.40 15.61
CA PHE A 109 -14.98 9.56 15.74
C PHE A 109 -16.18 10.04 14.92
N TRP A 110 -16.93 9.04 14.45
CA TRP A 110 -18.23 9.10 13.79
C TRP A 110 -19.16 10.16 14.40
N LYS A 111 -19.21 11.35 13.82
CA LYS A 111 -20.25 12.34 14.12
C LYS A 111 -21.06 12.57 12.85
N PRO A 112 -22.40 12.42 12.84
CA PRO A 112 -23.23 12.65 11.66
C PRO A 112 -23.03 14.01 10.97
N SER A 113 -22.52 15.02 11.69
CA SER A 113 -22.18 16.35 11.19
C SER A 113 -20.75 16.45 10.59
N ILE A 114 -20.30 15.39 9.91
CA ILE A 114 -18.90 15.10 9.53
C ILE A 114 -18.18 16.32 8.94
N VAL A 115 -16.95 16.54 9.41
CA VAL A 115 -15.92 17.36 8.74
C VAL A 115 -15.77 16.82 7.33
N SER A 116 -16.47 17.45 6.38
CA SER A 116 -16.45 17.07 4.98
C SER A 116 -15.04 17.35 4.44
N MET A 117 -14.16 16.34 4.53
CA MET A 117 -12.84 16.44 3.92
C MET A 117 -13.02 16.61 2.43
N SER A 118 -12.34 17.59 1.86
CA SER A 118 -12.30 17.75 0.41
C SER A 118 -11.76 16.47 -0.25
N SER A 119 -12.17 16.19 -1.49
CA SER A 119 -11.63 15.08 -2.28
C SER A 119 -10.09 15.12 -2.34
N LEU A 120 -9.50 16.31 -2.41
CA LEU A 120 -8.05 16.49 -2.36
C LEU A 120 -7.45 16.02 -1.03
N ARG A 121 -8.05 16.39 0.10
CA ARG A 121 -7.60 15.97 1.44
C ARG A 121 -7.65 14.44 1.58
N ILE A 122 -8.70 13.81 1.05
CA ILE A 122 -8.80 12.35 0.99
C ILE A 122 -7.66 11.76 0.14
N SER A 123 -7.40 12.30 -1.05
CA SER A 123 -6.31 11.78 -1.89
C SER A 123 -4.92 11.99 -1.26
N GLN A 124 -4.68 13.12 -0.59
CA GLN A 124 -3.43 13.41 0.13
C GLN A 124 -3.21 12.44 1.29
N THR A 125 -4.23 12.20 2.11
CA THR A 125 -4.15 11.22 3.19
C THR A 125 -3.84 9.83 2.63
N VAL A 126 -4.57 9.36 1.63
CA VAL A 126 -4.33 8.05 1.00
C VAL A 126 -2.90 7.94 0.48
N ILE A 127 -2.43 8.89 -0.33
CA ILE A 127 -1.13 8.76 -0.99
C ILE A 127 0.03 8.87 0.00
N VAL A 128 -0.10 9.73 1.02
CA VAL A 128 0.92 9.84 2.08
C VAL A 128 0.94 8.58 2.94
N GLY A 129 -0.23 8.08 3.32
CA GLY A 129 -0.37 6.83 4.07
C GLY A 129 0.22 5.65 3.31
N CYS A 130 -0.07 5.52 2.01
CA CYS A 130 0.51 4.50 1.15
C CYS A 130 2.03 4.60 1.10
N GLY A 131 2.58 5.81 0.88
CA GLY A 131 4.02 6.03 0.82
C GLY A 131 4.75 5.56 2.08
N ILE A 132 4.19 5.84 3.26
CA ILE A 132 4.83 5.54 4.55
C ILE A 132 4.56 4.10 4.98
N ILE A 133 3.30 3.68 5.01
CA ILE A 133 2.89 2.37 5.55
C ILE A 133 3.42 1.25 4.67
N LEU A 134 3.37 1.39 3.33
CA LEU A 134 3.88 0.34 2.45
C LEU A 134 5.41 0.22 2.52
N ALA A 135 6.13 1.33 2.77
CA ALA A 135 7.57 1.29 3.01
C ALA A 135 7.94 0.49 4.28
N GLN A 136 7.06 0.50 5.28
CA GLN A 136 7.27 -0.21 6.54
C GLN A 136 7.05 -1.73 6.43
N LEU A 137 6.29 -2.21 5.44
CA LEU A 137 5.94 -3.63 5.33
C LEU A 137 7.17 -4.54 5.25
N MET A 138 8.20 -4.11 4.53
CA MET A 138 9.45 -4.86 4.33
C MET A 138 10.64 -4.28 5.11
N SER A 139 10.41 -3.28 5.97
CA SER A 139 11.46 -2.67 6.78
C SER A 139 11.70 -3.47 8.07
N PRO A 140 12.89 -3.41 8.69
CA PRO A 140 13.09 -3.88 10.05
C PRO A 140 12.09 -3.24 11.02
N LEU A 141 11.72 -3.96 12.08
CA LEU A 141 10.96 -3.35 13.17
C LEU A 141 11.82 -2.28 13.85
N PRO A 142 11.21 -1.21 14.40
CA PRO A 142 11.94 -0.23 15.20
C PRO A 142 12.60 -0.91 16.42
N ASP A 143 13.70 -0.34 16.91
CA ASP A 143 14.35 -0.82 18.13
C ASP A 143 13.33 -0.79 19.29
N PRO A 144 13.12 -1.92 20.00
CA PRO A 144 12.24 -1.98 21.17
C PRO A 144 12.48 -0.89 22.22
N LYS A 145 13.71 -0.41 22.37
CA LYS A 145 14.07 0.63 23.35
C LYS A 145 13.66 2.03 22.90
N GLU A 146 13.60 2.27 21.59
CA GLU A 146 13.26 3.56 20.99
C GLU A 146 11.77 3.64 20.58
N PHE A 147 11.08 2.51 20.52
CA PHE A 147 9.69 2.43 20.09
C PHE A 147 8.72 3.08 21.10
N ASN A 148 8.21 4.26 20.73
CA ASN A 148 7.16 4.95 21.47
C ASN A 148 5.77 4.46 21.04
N PHE A 149 5.24 3.47 21.77
CA PHE A 149 3.95 2.87 21.43
C PHE A 149 2.76 3.83 21.57
N GLN A 150 2.79 4.79 22.50
CA GLN A 150 1.70 5.75 22.67
C GLN A 150 1.58 6.66 21.44
N LYS A 151 2.71 7.15 20.95
CA LYS A 151 2.75 7.97 19.73
C LYS A 151 2.30 7.15 18.53
N GLU A 152 2.86 5.95 18.35
CA GLU A 152 2.57 5.11 17.19
C GLU A 152 1.11 4.63 17.15
N ALA A 153 0.50 4.36 18.32
CA ALA A 153 -0.90 3.94 18.39
C ALA A 153 -1.90 5.01 17.88
N SER A 154 -1.52 6.29 17.96
CA SER A 154 -2.33 7.41 17.44
C SER A 154 -2.02 7.81 16.01
N ARG A 155 -0.96 7.23 15.43
CA ARG A 155 -0.48 7.57 14.10
C ARG A 155 -1.51 7.15 13.05
N PHE A 156 -1.63 7.94 11.98
CA PHE A 156 -2.55 7.70 10.87
C PHE A 156 -4.05 7.74 11.21
N GLY A 157 -4.45 8.34 12.34
CA GLY A 157 -5.87 8.51 12.70
C GLY A 157 -6.71 9.20 11.61
N TRP A 158 -6.10 10.12 10.86
CA TRP A 158 -6.69 10.81 9.72
C TRP A 158 -7.12 9.88 8.56
N LEU A 159 -6.64 8.63 8.48
CA LEU A 159 -7.16 7.63 7.52
C LEU A 159 -8.60 7.24 7.83
N LEU A 160 -9.04 7.44 9.07
CA LEU A 160 -10.34 6.99 9.56
C LEU A 160 -11.46 8.04 9.40
N TYR A 161 -11.17 9.18 8.78
CA TYR A 161 -12.12 10.27 8.62
C TYR A 161 -13.16 10.00 7.53
N GLY A 162 -14.38 10.47 7.77
CA GLY A 162 -15.55 10.23 6.91
C GLY A 162 -16.52 9.20 7.47
N THR A 163 -17.49 8.81 6.65
CA THR A 163 -18.44 7.75 6.99
C THR A 163 -17.78 6.37 6.92
N LYS A 164 -18.49 5.34 7.40
CA LYS A 164 -17.99 3.96 7.36
C LYS A 164 -17.80 3.53 5.91
N ASP A 165 -18.78 3.88 5.09
CA ASP A 165 -18.78 3.74 3.66
C ASP A 165 -17.50 4.33 3.02
N ASN A 166 -17.20 5.61 3.29
CA ASN A 166 -16.02 6.28 2.70
C ASN A 166 -14.68 5.63 3.07
N MET A 167 -14.58 4.95 4.21
CA MET A 167 -13.35 4.27 4.61
C MET A 167 -13.14 2.93 3.90
N HIS A 168 -14.23 2.27 3.49
CA HIS A 168 -14.20 0.98 2.80
C HIS A 168 -14.21 1.13 1.28
N GLN A 169 -14.40 2.35 0.79
CA GLN A 169 -14.29 2.68 -0.62
C GLN A 169 -12.86 2.43 -1.13
N VAL A 170 -12.74 1.72 -2.25
CA VAL A 170 -11.50 1.57 -3.01
C VAL A 170 -11.11 2.93 -3.57
N HIS A 171 -9.87 3.35 -3.31
CA HIS A 171 -9.35 4.61 -3.79
C HIS A 171 -8.38 4.36 -4.96
N GLY A 172 -8.63 5.00 -6.11
CA GLY A 172 -7.83 4.73 -7.32
C GLY A 172 -6.36 5.16 -7.24
N GLY A 173 -5.99 5.92 -6.21
CA GLY A 173 -4.58 6.20 -5.90
C GLY A 173 -3.79 5.01 -5.34
N CYS A 174 -4.45 3.93 -4.91
CA CYS A 174 -3.78 2.77 -4.32
C CYS A 174 -4.40 1.40 -4.65
N GLY A 175 -5.62 1.35 -5.21
CA GLY A 175 -6.28 0.10 -5.60
C GLY A 175 -6.92 -0.68 -4.44
N PHE A 176 -7.01 -0.08 -3.24
CA PHE A 176 -7.71 -0.65 -2.09
C PHE A 176 -8.21 0.45 -1.15
N SER A 177 -8.91 0.05 -0.08
CA SER A 177 -9.56 0.97 0.83
C SER A 177 -8.61 1.53 1.90
N ARG A 178 -8.91 2.75 2.37
CA ARG A 178 -8.22 3.37 3.52
C ARG A 178 -8.28 2.48 4.76
N LYS A 179 -9.35 1.69 4.91
CA LYS A 179 -9.49 0.80 6.05
C LYS A 179 -8.47 -0.33 6.03
N VAL A 180 -8.21 -0.95 4.88
CA VAL A 180 -7.15 -1.97 4.72
C VAL A 180 -5.78 -1.34 4.95
N LEU A 181 -5.52 -0.14 4.41
CA LEU A 181 -4.27 0.60 4.63
C LEU A 181 -4.01 0.85 6.12
N HIS A 182 -5.02 1.28 6.87
CA HIS A 182 -4.92 1.47 8.31
C HIS A 182 -4.70 0.14 9.05
N ILE A 183 -5.28 -0.97 8.60
CA ILE A 183 -5.02 -2.27 9.25
C ILE A 183 -3.57 -2.72 9.03
N LEU A 184 -2.99 -2.46 7.86
CA LEU A 184 -1.56 -2.74 7.61
C LEU A 184 -0.65 -2.01 8.62
N SER A 185 -0.90 -0.74 8.92
CA SER A 185 -0.13 -0.02 9.95
C SER A 185 -0.33 -0.61 11.35
N GLN A 186 -1.56 -1.03 11.69
CA GLN A 186 -1.85 -1.71 12.95
C GLN A 186 -1.08 -3.04 13.09
N ILE A 187 -0.95 -3.81 12.01
CA ILE A 187 -0.16 -5.05 12.01
C ILE A 187 1.31 -4.75 12.34
N THR A 188 1.91 -3.75 11.68
CA THR A 188 3.30 -3.35 11.96
C THR A 188 3.48 -2.83 13.39
N PHE A 189 2.53 -2.01 13.88
CA PHE A 189 2.50 -1.53 15.27
C PHE A 189 2.47 -2.70 16.26
N CYS A 190 1.55 -3.65 16.06
CA CYS A 190 1.41 -4.80 16.94
C CYS A 190 2.67 -5.68 16.92
N ALA A 191 3.31 -5.85 15.76
CA ALA A 191 4.54 -6.63 15.63
C ALA A 191 5.69 -5.96 16.40
N ALA A 192 5.83 -4.63 16.28
CA ALA A 192 6.82 -3.87 17.05
C ALA A 192 6.54 -3.93 18.56
N ARG A 193 5.27 -3.82 18.95
CA ARG A 193 4.86 -3.86 20.36
C ARG A 193 5.06 -5.24 20.98
N LEU A 194 4.82 -6.31 20.23
CA LEU A 194 5.10 -7.68 20.66
C LEU A 194 6.60 -7.92 20.83
N GLU A 195 7.44 -7.39 19.94
CA GLU A 195 8.91 -7.47 20.12
C GLU A 195 9.36 -6.71 21.38
N GLN A 196 8.73 -5.57 21.68
CA GLN A 196 8.98 -4.80 22.90
C GLN A 196 8.51 -5.50 24.19
N HIS A 197 7.41 -6.26 24.13
CA HIS A 197 6.88 -7.04 25.26
C HIS A 197 6.39 -8.42 24.81
N LYS A 198 7.34 -9.37 24.72
CA LYS A 198 7.12 -10.72 24.17
C LYS A 198 6.08 -11.54 24.93
N GLU A 199 5.89 -11.25 26.21
CA GLU A 199 4.96 -11.95 27.10
C GLU A 199 3.56 -11.33 27.12
N SER A 200 3.32 -10.22 26.40
CA SER A 200 2.03 -9.54 26.45
C SER A 200 0.92 -10.37 25.78
N PRO A 201 -0.14 -10.78 26.49
CA PRO A 201 -1.26 -11.50 25.88
C PRO A 201 -2.13 -10.58 25.00
N VAL A 202 -1.96 -9.26 25.13
CA VAL A 202 -2.77 -8.27 24.41
C VAL A 202 -2.49 -8.31 22.91
N MET A 203 -1.24 -8.49 22.50
CA MET A 203 -0.88 -8.46 21.07
C MET A 203 -1.41 -9.68 20.29
N PRO A 204 -1.32 -10.92 20.81
CA PRO A 204 -1.99 -12.08 20.19
C PRO A 204 -3.52 -11.91 20.07
N ILE A 205 -4.19 -11.45 21.14
CA ILE A 205 -5.64 -11.19 21.12
C ILE A 205 -5.99 -10.10 20.08
N THR A 206 -5.15 -9.07 19.97
CA THR A 206 -5.32 -8.01 18.98
C THR A 206 -5.11 -8.55 17.56
N ALA A 207 -4.14 -9.45 17.37
CA ALA A 207 -3.91 -10.11 16.09
C ALA A 207 -5.15 -10.91 15.65
N ASP A 208 -5.79 -11.65 16.56
CA ASP A 208 -7.04 -12.38 16.28
C ASP A 208 -8.18 -11.45 15.88
N CYS A 209 -8.31 -10.31 16.57
CA CYS A 209 -9.28 -9.28 16.23
C CYS A 209 -9.04 -8.70 14.84
N LEU A 210 -7.77 -8.41 14.50
CA LEU A 210 -7.39 -7.90 13.18
C LEU A 210 -7.62 -8.95 12.08
N HIS A 211 -7.29 -10.21 12.35
CA HIS A 211 -7.49 -11.31 11.41
C HIS A 211 -8.99 -11.51 11.09
N LYS A 212 -9.84 -11.64 12.11
CA LYS A 212 -11.31 -11.71 11.96
C LYS A 212 -11.85 -10.53 11.16
N LYS A 213 -11.32 -9.34 11.41
CA LYS A 213 -11.72 -8.13 10.70
C LYS A 213 -11.32 -8.15 9.22
N LEU A 214 -10.12 -8.65 8.89
CA LEU A 214 -9.68 -8.80 7.51
C LEU A 214 -10.45 -9.87 6.74
N LEU A 215 -10.91 -10.93 7.42
CA LEU A 215 -11.81 -11.92 6.81
C LEU A 215 -13.20 -11.32 6.51
N GLY A 216 -13.69 -10.45 7.40
CA GLY A 216 -15.01 -9.81 7.29
C GLY A 216 -15.05 -8.50 6.49
N ILE A 217 -13.90 -7.93 6.09
CA ILE A 217 -13.90 -6.64 5.39
C ILE A 217 -14.46 -6.79 3.98
N ARG A 218 -15.26 -5.81 3.57
CA ARG A 218 -15.75 -5.63 2.21
C ARG A 218 -15.28 -4.29 1.71
N GLN A 219 -14.93 -4.23 0.44
CA GLN A 219 -14.50 -3.02 -0.24
C GLN A 219 -15.46 -2.77 -1.40
N TRP A 220 -15.60 -1.52 -1.81
CA TRP A 220 -16.54 -1.15 -2.87
C TRP A 220 -16.00 0.02 -3.68
N SER A 221 -16.49 0.19 -4.90
CA SER A 221 -16.13 1.30 -5.79
C SER A 221 -17.40 2.04 -6.24
N PRO A 222 -17.39 3.39 -6.31
CA PRO A 222 -18.56 4.16 -6.72
C PRO A 222 -18.83 4.00 -8.21
N LYS A 223 -20.11 4.15 -8.59
CA LYS A 223 -20.51 4.19 -10.00
C LYS A 223 -19.91 5.44 -10.62
N THR A 224 -19.13 5.28 -11.68
CA THR A 224 -18.73 6.39 -12.56
C THR A 224 -19.83 6.60 -13.61
N GLU A 225 -19.96 7.83 -14.14
CA GLU A 225 -21.05 8.25 -15.05
C GLU A 225 -21.22 7.35 -16.29
N ASP A 226 -20.17 6.61 -16.68
CA ASP A 226 -20.15 5.68 -17.80
C ASP A 226 -20.60 4.23 -17.47
N TRP A 227 -20.88 3.90 -16.20
CA TRP A 227 -21.04 2.50 -15.76
C TRP A 227 -22.35 2.29 -14.98
N THR A 228 -23.19 1.39 -15.49
CA THR A 228 -24.53 1.15 -14.96
C THR A 228 -24.57 0.32 -13.68
N GLU A 229 -23.52 -0.44 -13.34
CA GLU A 229 -23.55 -1.38 -12.20
C GLU A 229 -22.21 -1.48 -11.47
N THR A 230 -21.91 -0.56 -10.55
CA THR A 230 -21.11 -0.92 -9.37
C THR A 230 -22.00 -1.00 -8.14
N MET A 231 -21.66 -1.95 -7.26
CA MET A 231 -22.38 -2.21 -6.03
C MET A 231 -22.08 -1.09 -5.02
N GLY A 232 -23.12 -0.35 -4.62
CA GLY A 232 -23.02 0.58 -3.49
C GLY A 232 -22.62 -0.15 -2.21
N TRP A 233 -22.16 0.60 -1.20
CA TRP A 233 -21.65 0.04 0.06
C TRP A 233 -22.56 -1.02 0.71
N GLU A 234 -23.87 -0.80 0.78
CA GLU A 234 -24.78 -1.78 1.41
C GLU A 234 -24.86 -3.09 0.62
N SER A 235 -24.79 -3.04 -0.72
CA SER A 235 -24.76 -4.23 -1.55
C SER A 235 -23.42 -4.97 -1.39
N ALA A 236 -22.29 -4.25 -1.44
CA ALA A 236 -20.96 -4.84 -1.25
C ALA A 236 -20.82 -5.53 0.13
N LYS A 237 -21.41 -4.94 1.16
CA LYS A 237 -21.46 -5.48 2.52
C LYS A 237 -22.30 -6.76 2.64
N ALA A 238 -23.37 -6.88 1.87
CA ALA A 238 -24.24 -8.06 1.85
C ALA A 238 -23.67 -9.22 1.01
N SER A 239 -22.78 -8.92 0.07
CA SER A 239 -22.22 -9.93 -0.83
C SER A 239 -21.16 -10.84 -0.20
N PRO A 240 -21.00 -12.05 -0.76
CA PRO A 240 -19.82 -12.88 -0.52
C PRO A 240 -18.51 -12.12 -0.80
N PRO A 241 -17.38 -12.55 -0.20
CA PRO A 241 -16.06 -12.05 -0.60
C PRO A 241 -15.80 -12.22 -2.09
N VAL A 242 -15.07 -11.29 -2.70
CA VAL A 242 -14.70 -11.36 -4.13
C VAL A 242 -13.95 -12.66 -4.45
N ILE A 243 -13.14 -13.18 -3.51
CA ILE A 243 -12.42 -14.44 -3.70
C ILE A 243 -13.36 -15.64 -3.97
N SER A 244 -14.60 -15.62 -3.47
CA SER A 244 -15.58 -16.68 -3.76
C SER A 244 -15.87 -16.76 -5.26
N TRP A 245 -16.11 -15.60 -5.90
CA TRP A 245 -16.31 -15.51 -7.34
C TRP A 245 -15.04 -15.87 -8.12
N VAL A 246 -13.86 -15.42 -7.67
CA VAL A 246 -12.57 -15.73 -8.31
C VAL A 246 -12.31 -17.25 -8.33
N ARG A 247 -12.67 -17.98 -7.27
CA ARG A 247 -12.48 -19.43 -7.18
C ARG A 247 -13.31 -20.22 -8.18
N GLU A 248 -14.43 -19.66 -8.64
CA GLU A 248 -15.36 -20.28 -9.59
C GLU A 248 -14.94 -20.08 -11.05
N GLN A 249 -13.95 -19.21 -11.32
CA GLN A 249 -13.50 -18.94 -12.68
C GLN A 249 -12.71 -20.12 -13.27
N SER A 250 -12.87 -20.34 -14.58
CA SER A 250 -12.14 -21.38 -15.29
C SER A 250 -10.65 -21.06 -15.43
N GLU A 251 -9.84 -22.09 -15.61
CA GLU A 251 -8.43 -21.91 -15.96
C GLU A 251 -8.30 -21.08 -17.25
N GLY A 252 -7.38 -20.11 -17.26
CA GLY A 252 -7.17 -19.19 -18.38
C GLY A 252 -8.17 -18.03 -18.49
N TYR A 253 -9.11 -17.88 -17.55
CA TYR A 253 -9.98 -16.70 -17.50
C TYR A 253 -9.15 -15.43 -17.27
N ILE A 254 -9.41 -14.38 -18.06
CA ILE A 254 -8.77 -13.06 -17.93
C ILE A 254 -9.85 -11.99 -17.86
N ILE A 255 -9.76 -11.13 -16.85
CA ILE A 255 -10.69 -10.01 -16.65
C ILE A 255 -10.58 -9.03 -17.81
N CYS A 256 -11.71 -8.68 -18.40
CA CYS A 256 -11.83 -7.66 -19.45
C CYS A 256 -12.62 -6.41 -19.01
N GLU A 257 -13.26 -6.44 -17.83
CA GLU A 257 -14.09 -5.36 -17.31
C GLU A 257 -13.39 -4.58 -16.18
N ASN A 258 -13.42 -3.24 -16.27
CA ASN A 258 -12.76 -2.37 -15.28
C ASN A 258 -13.30 -2.53 -13.84
N PRO A 259 -14.62 -2.59 -13.58
CA PRO A 259 -15.12 -2.75 -12.22
C PRO A 259 -14.65 -4.05 -11.55
N ILE A 260 -14.69 -5.15 -12.30
CA ILE A 260 -14.20 -6.45 -11.85
C ILE A 260 -12.70 -6.38 -11.56
N MET A 261 -11.92 -5.70 -12.42
CA MET A 261 -10.48 -5.52 -12.19
C MET A 261 -10.20 -4.78 -10.88
N THR A 262 -10.93 -3.69 -10.60
CA THR A 262 -10.80 -2.94 -9.34
C THR A 262 -11.15 -3.80 -8.13
N ASP A 263 -12.23 -4.58 -8.19
CA ASP A 263 -12.67 -5.43 -7.08
C ASP A 263 -11.68 -6.56 -6.80
N VAL A 264 -11.17 -7.23 -7.84
CA VAL A 264 -10.16 -8.30 -7.69
C VAL A 264 -8.81 -7.73 -7.23
N THR A 265 -8.44 -6.53 -7.67
CA THR A 265 -7.24 -5.82 -7.18
C THR A 265 -7.36 -5.51 -5.70
N ALA A 266 -8.50 -4.97 -5.27
CA ALA A 266 -8.76 -4.68 -3.87
C ALA A 266 -8.76 -5.96 -3.02
N GLU A 267 -9.28 -7.07 -3.57
CA GLU A 267 -9.25 -8.39 -2.92
C GLU A 267 -7.82 -8.93 -2.77
N ALA A 268 -6.97 -8.80 -3.79
CA ALA A 268 -5.56 -9.17 -3.69
C ALA A 268 -4.84 -8.40 -2.56
N TRP A 269 -5.15 -7.11 -2.38
CA TRP A 269 -4.65 -6.32 -1.26
C TRP A 269 -5.20 -6.78 0.11
N ARG A 270 -6.47 -7.18 0.19
CA ARG A 270 -7.06 -7.74 1.41
C ARG A 270 -6.36 -9.05 1.81
N ILE A 271 -6.14 -9.95 0.85
CA ILE A 271 -5.44 -11.22 1.08
C ILE A 271 -3.97 -10.97 1.45
N ALA A 272 -3.30 -10.02 0.77
CA ALA A 272 -1.93 -9.64 1.13
C ALA A 272 -1.82 -9.10 2.56
N ALA A 273 -2.83 -8.35 3.05
CA ALA A 273 -2.87 -7.91 4.44
C ALA A 273 -3.05 -9.07 5.43
N ILE A 274 -3.82 -10.10 5.07
CA ILE A 274 -3.95 -11.33 5.88
C ILE A 274 -2.61 -12.06 5.94
N LEU A 275 -1.98 -12.31 4.80
CA LEU A 275 -0.66 -12.93 4.72
C LEU A 275 0.39 -12.13 5.49
N TYR A 276 0.36 -10.80 5.39
CA TYR A 276 1.23 -9.92 6.16
C TYR A 276 1.00 -10.07 7.66
N LEU A 277 -0.24 -10.11 8.13
CA LEU A 277 -0.58 -10.38 9.54
C LEU A 277 -0.01 -11.72 10.01
N MET A 278 -0.28 -12.78 9.26
CA MET A 278 0.11 -14.14 9.62
C MET A 278 1.63 -14.29 9.71
N CYS A 279 2.36 -13.80 8.71
CA CYS A 279 3.82 -13.95 8.68
C CYS A 279 4.54 -12.92 9.55
N ARG A 280 4.08 -11.66 9.59
CA ARG A 280 4.80 -10.58 10.30
C ARG A 280 4.49 -10.56 11.79
N LEU A 281 3.22 -10.61 12.15
CA LEU A 281 2.76 -10.47 13.54
C LEU A 281 2.65 -11.84 14.22
N LEU A 282 1.98 -12.81 13.59
CA LEU A 282 1.83 -14.15 14.17
C LEU A 282 3.05 -15.05 13.94
N ARG A 283 4.01 -14.61 13.10
CA ARG A 283 5.26 -15.32 12.80
C ARG A 283 5.04 -16.73 12.22
N LEU A 284 3.89 -16.95 11.57
CA LEU A 284 3.60 -18.23 10.92
C LEU A 284 4.52 -18.44 9.72
N PRO A 285 5.10 -19.64 9.58
CA PRO A 285 6.02 -19.95 8.49
C PRO A 285 5.28 -20.07 7.15
N ARG A 286 6.03 -19.96 6.05
CA ARG A 286 5.50 -19.92 4.68
C ARG A 286 4.75 -21.20 4.27
N ASN A 287 5.03 -22.32 4.93
CA ASN A 287 4.39 -23.62 4.70
C ASN A 287 3.28 -23.96 5.70
N HIS A 288 2.91 -23.04 6.59
CA HIS A 288 1.73 -23.22 7.44
C HIS A 288 0.48 -23.35 6.56
N GLU A 289 -0.40 -24.31 6.85
CA GLU A 289 -1.55 -24.66 6.00
C GLU A 289 -2.43 -23.45 5.66
N GLU A 290 -2.79 -22.64 6.67
CA GLU A 290 -3.57 -21.42 6.46
C GLU A 290 -2.82 -20.38 5.60
N VAL A 291 -1.49 -20.28 5.72
CA VAL A 291 -0.69 -19.36 4.91
C VAL A 291 -0.73 -19.82 3.46
N VAL A 292 -0.50 -21.10 3.20
CA VAL A 292 -0.53 -21.68 1.85
C VAL A 292 -1.91 -21.49 1.21
N SER A 293 -3.00 -21.74 1.95
CA SER A 293 -4.37 -21.52 1.46
C SER A 293 -4.62 -20.08 1.00
N HIS A 294 -4.14 -19.09 1.76
CA HIS A 294 -4.23 -17.68 1.34
C HIS A 294 -3.27 -17.31 0.22
N VAL A 295 -2.12 -17.98 0.11
CA VAL A 295 -1.21 -17.83 -1.05
C VAL A 295 -1.87 -18.39 -2.32
N ASP A 296 -2.61 -19.50 -2.25
CA ASP A 296 -3.38 -20.06 -3.36
C ASP A 296 -4.44 -19.06 -3.84
N ASP A 297 -5.20 -18.47 -2.92
CA ASP A 297 -6.20 -17.45 -3.22
C ASP A 297 -5.59 -16.21 -3.87
N LEU A 298 -4.45 -15.74 -3.34
CA LEU A 298 -3.74 -14.60 -3.90
C LEU A 298 -3.24 -14.89 -5.31
N ALA A 299 -2.71 -16.09 -5.55
CA ALA A 299 -2.27 -16.53 -6.86
C ALA A 299 -3.44 -16.54 -7.85
N ARG A 300 -4.61 -17.05 -7.45
CA ARG A 300 -5.84 -17.03 -8.28
C ARG A 300 -6.26 -15.61 -8.66
N CYS A 301 -6.27 -14.68 -7.71
CA CYS A 301 -6.55 -13.27 -8.01
C CYS A 301 -5.58 -12.71 -9.05
N ILE A 302 -4.28 -12.97 -8.91
CA ILE A 302 -3.25 -12.42 -9.82
C ILE A 302 -3.32 -13.05 -11.21
N MET A 303 -3.60 -14.35 -11.32
CA MET A 303 -3.63 -15.07 -12.61
C MET A 303 -4.70 -14.56 -13.56
N ILE A 304 -5.83 -14.08 -13.04
CA ILE A 304 -6.94 -13.58 -13.86
C ILE A 304 -6.80 -12.09 -14.23
N MET A 305 -5.82 -11.39 -13.67
CA MET A 305 -5.58 -9.98 -13.95
C MET A 305 -4.78 -9.79 -15.24
N PRO A 306 -5.22 -8.91 -16.15
CA PRO A 306 -4.40 -8.54 -17.30
C PRO A 306 -3.15 -7.76 -16.86
N THR A 307 -2.04 -7.99 -17.55
CA THR A 307 -0.74 -7.33 -17.35
C THR A 307 -0.44 -6.27 -18.42
N SER A 308 -1.38 -6.03 -19.33
CA SER A 308 -1.29 -5.03 -20.40
C SER A 308 -2.69 -4.59 -20.83
N GLY A 309 -2.75 -3.57 -21.68
CA GLY A 309 -4.02 -3.05 -22.19
C GLY A 309 -4.73 -2.08 -21.24
N PRO A 310 -5.96 -1.65 -21.57
CA PRO A 310 -6.65 -0.57 -20.87
C PRO A 310 -7.06 -0.90 -19.43
N GLN A 311 -7.18 -2.19 -19.09
CA GLN A 311 -7.48 -2.68 -17.75
C GLN A 311 -6.22 -2.72 -16.85
N PHE A 312 -5.02 -2.64 -17.42
CA PHE A 312 -3.78 -2.56 -16.66
C PHE A 312 -3.53 -1.11 -16.23
N THR A 313 -3.98 -0.78 -15.03
CA THR A 313 -3.91 0.60 -14.49
C THR A 313 -2.79 0.75 -13.46
N ALA A 314 -2.60 1.99 -12.98
CA ALA A 314 -1.67 2.28 -11.88
C ALA A 314 -2.08 1.63 -10.54
N GLU A 315 -3.27 1.03 -10.45
CA GLU A 315 -3.75 0.29 -9.28
C GLU A 315 -3.18 -1.14 -9.20
N ALA A 316 -2.41 -1.57 -10.21
CA ALA A 316 -1.88 -2.92 -10.29
C ALA A 316 -1.21 -3.36 -8.95
N PRO A 317 -1.50 -4.59 -8.49
CA PRO A 317 -1.17 -5.02 -7.12
C PRO A 317 0.30 -5.43 -6.98
N LEU A 318 1.23 -4.48 -7.17
CA LEU A 318 2.68 -4.73 -7.18
C LEU A 318 3.17 -5.40 -5.89
N PHE A 319 2.75 -4.90 -4.72
CA PHE A 319 3.13 -5.49 -3.44
C PHE A 319 2.49 -6.88 -3.22
N PRO A 320 1.19 -7.11 -3.44
CA PRO A 320 0.62 -8.45 -3.41
C PRO A 320 1.35 -9.46 -4.31
N VAL A 321 1.71 -9.09 -5.55
CA VAL A 321 2.48 -9.97 -6.46
C VAL A 321 3.87 -10.29 -5.92
N PHE A 322 4.55 -9.29 -5.34
CA PHE A 322 5.85 -9.47 -4.70
C PHE A 322 5.76 -10.37 -3.45
N LEU A 323 4.74 -10.17 -2.62
CA LEU A 323 4.49 -10.97 -1.41
C LEU A 323 4.17 -12.43 -1.76
N LEU A 324 3.34 -12.68 -2.78
CA LEU A 324 3.11 -14.02 -3.35
C LEU A 324 4.45 -14.70 -3.70
N GLY A 325 5.33 -13.97 -4.39
CA GLY A 325 6.64 -14.49 -4.77
C GLY A 325 7.52 -14.87 -3.58
N ILE A 326 7.55 -14.05 -2.52
CA ILE A 326 8.32 -14.34 -1.30
C ILE A 326 7.78 -15.57 -0.58
N LEU A 327 6.45 -15.66 -0.47
CA LEU A 327 5.77 -16.73 0.29
C LEU A 327 5.65 -18.04 -0.49
N ALA A 328 5.97 -18.05 -1.79
CA ALA A 328 5.86 -19.23 -2.64
C ALA A 328 6.76 -20.40 -2.18
N THR A 329 6.11 -21.46 -1.68
CA THR A 329 6.72 -22.73 -1.27
C THR A 329 6.75 -23.78 -2.38
N ASN A 330 6.00 -23.59 -3.47
CA ASN A 330 5.98 -24.46 -4.63
C ASN A 330 6.29 -23.69 -5.93
N SER A 331 6.61 -24.42 -7.00
CA SER A 331 6.96 -23.85 -8.30
C SER A 331 5.79 -23.12 -8.98
N GLY A 332 4.54 -23.54 -8.73
CA GLY A 332 3.34 -22.93 -9.28
C GLY A 332 3.16 -21.48 -8.81
N HIS A 333 3.25 -21.23 -7.50
CA HIS A 333 3.16 -19.87 -6.94
C HIS A 333 4.28 -18.97 -7.42
N ARG A 334 5.50 -19.50 -7.53
CA ARG A 334 6.63 -18.77 -8.11
C ARG A 334 6.38 -18.41 -9.56
N ALA A 335 5.82 -19.33 -10.34
CA ALA A 335 5.51 -19.09 -11.75
C ALA A 335 4.49 -17.95 -11.92
N VAL A 336 3.45 -17.88 -11.08
CA VAL A 336 2.46 -16.78 -11.14
C VAL A 336 3.15 -15.42 -10.92
N SER A 337 3.92 -15.27 -9.85
CA SER A 337 4.64 -14.01 -9.57
C SER A 337 5.67 -13.68 -10.67
N ARG A 338 6.44 -14.69 -11.10
CA ARG A 338 7.42 -14.57 -12.19
C ARG A 338 6.78 -14.09 -13.49
N ASN A 339 5.71 -14.74 -13.93
CA ASN A 339 5.02 -14.43 -15.19
C ASN A 339 4.46 -13.01 -15.16
N TRP A 340 3.87 -12.59 -14.04
CA TRP A 340 3.40 -11.22 -13.88
C TRP A 340 4.54 -10.22 -14.02
N PHE A 341 5.66 -10.44 -13.33
CA PHE A 341 6.82 -9.54 -13.44
C PHE A 341 7.39 -9.52 -14.85
N ASP A 342 7.61 -10.68 -15.48
CA ASP A 342 8.17 -10.81 -16.84
C ASP A 342 7.31 -10.08 -17.89
N GLN A 343 6.00 -10.02 -17.70
CA GLN A 343 5.09 -9.33 -18.62
C GLN A 343 5.08 -7.80 -18.42
N VAL A 344 5.44 -7.30 -17.23
CA VAL A 344 5.33 -5.87 -16.84
C VAL A 344 6.69 -5.13 -16.88
N VAL A 345 7.82 -5.82 -17.15
CA VAL A 345 9.22 -5.29 -17.02
C VAL A 345 9.51 -4.02 -17.85
N GLN A 346 8.63 -3.57 -18.75
CA GLN A 346 8.83 -2.33 -19.49
C GLN A 346 8.73 -1.05 -18.64
N THR A 347 8.34 -1.14 -17.36
CA THR A 347 8.20 0.03 -16.46
C THR A 347 9.41 0.23 -15.55
N PRO A 348 10.01 1.43 -15.38
CA PRO A 348 11.28 1.64 -14.64
C PRO A 348 11.31 1.16 -13.18
N SER A 349 10.17 1.17 -12.47
CA SER A 349 10.08 0.79 -11.05
C SER A 349 10.00 -0.72 -10.80
N VAL A 350 9.67 -1.50 -11.82
CA VAL A 350 9.40 -2.95 -11.74
C VAL A 350 10.69 -3.80 -11.78
N PRO A 351 11.69 -3.53 -12.65
CA PRO A 351 12.93 -4.30 -12.71
C PRO A 351 13.70 -4.37 -11.38
N PRO A 352 13.87 -3.28 -10.59
CA PRO A 352 14.56 -3.38 -9.30
C PRO A 352 13.85 -4.30 -8.31
N LEU A 353 12.52 -4.26 -8.24
CA LEU A 353 11.75 -5.11 -7.34
C LEU A 353 11.84 -6.58 -7.74
N TYR A 354 11.72 -6.86 -9.04
CA TYR A 354 11.83 -8.23 -9.55
C TYR A 354 13.24 -8.80 -9.37
N LYS A 355 14.28 -7.98 -9.56
CA LYS A 355 15.67 -8.36 -9.25
C LYS A 355 15.81 -8.75 -7.78
N THR A 356 15.25 -7.96 -6.87
CA THR A 356 15.23 -8.29 -5.44
C THR A 356 14.51 -9.62 -5.19
N LEU A 357 13.37 -9.87 -5.84
CA LEU A 357 12.65 -11.14 -5.69
C LEU A 357 13.47 -12.34 -6.20
N LYS A 358 14.14 -12.22 -7.36
CA LYS A 358 15.05 -13.25 -7.89
C LYS A 358 16.20 -13.54 -6.92
N ASN A 359 16.76 -12.50 -6.31
CA ASN A 359 17.79 -12.67 -5.28
C ASN A 359 17.23 -13.40 -4.06
N ILE A 360 16.00 -13.09 -3.60
CA ILE A 360 15.36 -13.82 -2.49
C ILE A 360 15.21 -15.31 -2.84
N TRP A 361 14.74 -15.63 -4.04
CA TRP A 361 14.58 -17.01 -4.49
C TRP A 361 15.89 -17.80 -4.57
N SER A 362 17.06 -17.14 -4.65
CA SER A 362 18.34 -17.85 -4.74
C SER A 362 18.83 -18.40 -3.39
N TRP A 363 18.20 -18.03 -2.27
CA TRP A 363 18.65 -18.44 -0.94
C TRP A 363 17.51 -18.84 0.01
N ILE A 364 16.27 -18.38 -0.20
CA ILE A 364 15.21 -18.50 0.82
C ILE A 364 14.85 -19.94 1.18
N ASP A 365 14.98 -20.90 0.26
CA ASP A 365 14.70 -22.31 0.58
C ASP A 365 15.88 -23.01 1.25
N ASP A 366 17.10 -22.51 1.03
CA ASP A 366 18.33 -23.07 1.59
C ASP A 366 18.59 -22.51 3.00
N GLU A 367 18.41 -21.21 3.21
CA GLU A 367 18.66 -20.54 4.50
C GLU A 367 17.44 -20.54 5.43
N ILE A 368 16.23 -20.66 4.89
CA ILE A 368 14.99 -20.79 5.67
C ILE A 368 14.25 -22.06 5.21
N PRO A 369 14.77 -23.25 5.57
CA PRO A 369 14.16 -24.51 5.17
C PRO A 369 12.72 -24.59 5.66
N LEU A 370 11.86 -25.19 4.83
CA LEU A 370 10.49 -25.47 5.23
C LEU A 370 10.54 -26.50 6.37
N GLN A 371 10.10 -26.11 7.57
CA GLN A 371 10.00 -27.03 8.70
C GLN A 371 9.08 -28.19 8.35
N ALA A 372 9.41 -29.40 8.79
CA ALA A 372 8.55 -30.55 8.56
C ALA A 372 7.18 -30.30 9.23
N GLN A 373 6.10 -30.75 8.61
CA GLN A 373 4.74 -30.51 9.09
C GLN A 373 4.49 -31.05 10.51
N ALA A 374 5.28 -32.05 10.93
CA ALA A 374 5.29 -32.61 12.28
C ALA A 374 5.85 -31.64 13.35
N ASP A 375 6.74 -30.71 12.97
CA ASP A 375 7.36 -29.74 13.87
C ASP A 375 6.52 -28.46 14.03
N LEU A 376 5.54 -28.24 13.15
CA LEU A 376 4.61 -27.10 13.23
C LEU A 376 3.53 -27.29 14.31
N VAL A 377 3.34 -28.53 14.77
CA VAL A 377 2.37 -28.91 15.81
C VAL A 377 2.98 -28.79 17.21
N THR A 378 4.32 -28.78 17.33
CA THR A 378 5.03 -28.88 18.62
C THR A 378 5.38 -27.54 19.26
N GLU A 379 5.48 -26.44 18.51
CA GLU A 379 5.47 -25.11 19.11
C GLU A 379 4.03 -24.59 19.21
N PRO A 380 3.48 -24.39 20.43
CA PRO A 380 2.21 -23.72 20.56
C PRO A 380 2.32 -22.36 19.86
N SER A 381 1.37 -22.12 18.94
CA SER A 381 1.12 -20.80 18.39
C SER A 381 1.15 -19.77 19.52
N ILE A 382 1.57 -18.53 19.24
CA ILE A 382 1.64 -17.48 20.27
C ILE A 382 0.29 -17.36 21.02
N HIS A 383 -0.83 -17.74 20.38
CA HIS A 383 -2.18 -17.85 20.97
C HIS A 383 -2.32 -18.87 22.12
N LEU A 384 -1.45 -19.88 22.21
CA LEU A 384 -1.49 -20.98 23.18
C LEU A 384 -0.43 -20.87 24.29
N ARG A 385 0.47 -19.88 24.21
CA ARG A 385 1.52 -19.67 25.23
C ARG A 385 1.01 -18.96 26.50
N SER A 386 -0.25 -18.56 26.52
CA SER A 386 -0.87 -17.81 27.62
C SER A 386 -2.14 -18.45 28.19
N GLN A 387 -2.27 -19.78 28.11
CA GLN A 387 -3.24 -20.52 28.92
C GLN A 387 -2.56 -21.11 30.16
#